data_AF-I6QMI5-F1
#
_entry.id   AF-I6QMI5-F1
#
_cell.length_a   1.000
_cell.length_b   1.000
_cell.length_c   1.000
_cell.angle_alpha   90.00
_cell.angle_beta   90.00
_cell.angle_gamma   90.00
#
_symmetry.space_group_name_H-M   'P 1'
#
loop_
_entity.id
_entity.type
_entity.pdbx_description
1 polymer ?
#
loop_
_entity_poly.entity_id
_entity_poly.type
_entity_poly.pdbx_seq_one_letter_code
_entity_poly.pdbx_strand_id
1 'polypeptide(L)' 'AEHELNASTFAARCTCSTLSDLHSAITGAIGTLKGPLHGGANERALEVLLSVGSREKAKAWIESALARKEKIMGFGHPV' A
#
# COMPACT_ATOMS: atom_id res chain seq x y z
N ALA A 1 13.07 1.73 9.76
CA ALA A 1 11.73 1.14 9.98
C ALA A 1 10.75 2.22 10.47
N GLU A 2 10.89 3.46 10.00
CA GLU A 2 10.05 4.59 10.40
C GLU A 2 9.85 5.47 9.16
N HIS A 3 8.63 5.97 8.97
CA HIS A 3 8.24 6.81 7.84
C HIS A 3 7.18 7.83 8.27
N GLU A 4 7.53 8.58 9.32
CA GLU A 4 6.81 9.69 9.97
C GLU A 4 5.28 9.50 10.04
N LEU A 5 4.51 10.40 9.41
CA LEU A 5 3.06 10.47 9.49
C LEU A 5 2.36 9.75 8.32
N ASN A 6 2.84 8.56 7.97
CA ASN A 6 2.09 7.67 7.07
C ASN A 6 0.73 7.27 7.70
N ALA A 7 -0.20 6.79 6.86
CA ALA A 7 -1.59 6.58 7.24
C ALA A 7 -1.78 5.70 8.49
N SER A 8 -1.02 4.60 8.62
CA SER A 8 -1.12 3.71 9.79
C SER A 8 -0.56 4.34 11.06
N THR A 9 0.52 5.12 10.98
CA THR A 9 1.03 5.88 12.13
C THR A 9 0.02 6.94 12.55
N PHE A 10 -0.61 7.64 11.61
CA PHE A 10 -1.66 8.61 11.90
C PHE A 10 -2.87 7.94 12.59
N ALA A 11 -3.34 6.79 12.08
CA ALA A 11 -4.42 6.04 12.68
C ALA A 11 -4.13 5.62 14.14
N ALA A 12 -2.93 5.10 14.42
CA ALA A 12 -2.51 4.79 15.80
C ALA A 12 -2.61 6.02 16.71
N ARG A 13 -2.12 7.19 16.24
CA ARG A 13 -2.17 8.43 17.02
C ARG A 13 -3.59 8.90 17.29
N CYS A 14 -4.50 8.80 16.32
CA CYS A 14 -5.91 9.09 16.52
C CYS A 14 -6.52 8.19 17.60
N THR A 15 -6.28 6.88 17.57
CA THR A 15 -6.77 5.95 18.60
C THR A 15 -6.19 6.27 19.98
N CYS A 16 -4.88 6.53 20.08
CA CYS A 16 -4.27 6.91 21.36
C CYS A 16 -4.82 8.24 21.91
N SER A 17 -5.23 9.18 21.05
CA SER A 17 -5.73 10.50 21.47
C SER A 17 -7.03 10.43 22.30
N THR A 18 -7.74 9.31 22.25
CA THR A 18 -8.96 9.07 23.03
C THR A 18 -8.68 8.37 24.35
N LEU A 19 -7.42 8.30 24.80
CA LEU A 19 -6.98 7.53 25.97
C LEU A 19 -7.24 6.02 25.87
N SER A 20 -7.32 5.48 24.64
CA SER A 20 -7.42 4.04 24.41
C SER A 20 -6.10 3.33 24.72
N ASP A 21 -6.16 2.02 24.94
CA ASP A 21 -4.96 1.20 25.18
C ASP A 21 -4.13 0.96 23.91
N LEU A 22 -2.87 0.53 24.11
CA LEU A 22 -1.91 0.28 23.04
C LEU A 22 -2.32 -0.85 22.09
N HIS A 23 -3.01 -1.90 22.56
CA HIS A 23 -3.43 -2.99 21.68
C HIS A 23 -4.45 -2.46 20.68
N SER A 24 -5.44 -1.69 21.15
CA SER A 24 -6.43 -1.06 20.27
C SER A 24 -5.79 -0.16 19.21
N ALA A 25 -4.80 0.66 19.59
CA ALA A 25 -4.09 1.53 18.65
C ALA A 25 -3.28 0.75 17.59
N ILE A 26 -2.57 -0.31 18.02
CA ILE A 26 -1.79 -1.17 17.12
C ILE A 26 -2.72 -1.95 16.18
N THR A 27 -3.81 -2.52 16.69
CA THR A 27 -4.80 -3.22 15.87
C THR A 27 -5.40 -2.30 14.80
N GLY A 28 -5.75 -1.06 15.16
CA GLY A 28 -6.22 -0.06 14.20
C GLY A 28 -5.18 0.31 13.13
N ALA A 29 -3.92 0.46 13.54
CA ALA A 29 -2.82 0.73 12.61
C ALA A 29 -2.56 -0.43 11.65
N ILE A 30 -2.62 -1.68 12.12
CA ILE A 30 -2.48 -2.88 11.26
C ILE A 30 -3.62 -2.94 10.24
N GLY A 31 -4.86 -2.67 10.67
CA GLY A 31 -6.00 -2.59 9.76
C GLY A 31 -5.81 -1.53 8.67
N THR A 32 -5.26 -0.37 9.05
CA THR A 32 -4.94 0.71 8.10
C THR A 32 -3.80 0.32 7.16
N LEU A 33 -2.75 -0.34 7.68
CA LEU A 33 -1.59 -0.79 6.90
C LEU A 33 -1.99 -1.86 5.86
N LYS A 34 -2.95 -2.72 6.17
CA LYS A 34 -3.45 -3.76 5.26
C LYS A 34 -4.04 -3.20 3.95
N GLY A 35 -4.46 -1.93 3.92
CA GLY A 35 -5.06 -1.31 2.74
C GLY A 35 -4.14 -1.39 1.50
N PRO A 36 -4.69 -1.60 0.29
CA PRO A 36 -3.88 -1.77 -0.92
C PRO A 36 -3.08 -0.53 -1.30
N LEU A 37 -3.51 0.66 -0.85
CA LEU A 37 -2.82 1.94 -1.09
C LEU A 37 -1.81 2.29 0.02
N HIS A 38 -1.58 1.38 0.97
CA HIS A 38 -0.59 1.55 2.03
C HIS A 38 0.34 0.32 2.05
N GLY A 39 0.39 -0.45 3.14
CA GLY A 39 1.26 -1.62 3.27
C GLY A 39 0.91 -2.77 2.32
N GLY A 40 -0.36 -2.92 1.92
CA GLY A 40 -0.79 -3.92 0.95
C GLY A 40 -0.27 -3.70 -0.48
N ALA A 41 0.38 -2.57 -0.75
CA ALA A 41 0.94 -2.28 -2.07
C ALA A 41 2.09 -3.22 -2.45
N ASN A 42 2.80 -3.81 -1.47
CA ASN A 42 3.94 -4.69 -1.72
C ASN A 42 3.52 -6.05 -2.34
N GLU A 43 2.49 -6.68 -1.80
CA GLU A 43 1.90 -7.93 -2.29
C GLU A 43 1.36 -7.71 -3.69
N ARG A 44 0.67 -6.59 -3.92
CA ARG A 44 0.15 -6.22 -5.24
C ARG A 44 1.24 -5.93 -6.26
N ALA A 45 2.36 -5.33 -5.85
CA ALA A 45 3.51 -5.16 -6.74
C ALA A 45 4.09 -6.51 -7.16
N LEU A 46 4.14 -7.49 -6.24
CA LEU A 46 4.56 -8.86 -6.58
C LEU A 46 3.57 -9.54 -7.53
N GLU A 47 2.25 -9.41 -7.30
CA GLU A 47 1.22 -9.91 -8.22
C GLU A 47 1.40 -9.35 -9.63
N VAL A 48 1.71 -8.05 -9.76
CA VAL A 48 2.00 -7.42 -11.05
C VAL A 48 3.22 -8.08 -11.71
N LEU A 49 4.33 -8.27 -10.98
CA LEU A 49 5.53 -8.92 -11.52
C LEU A 49 5.26 -10.34 -12.00
N LEU A 50 4.49 -11.12 -11.21
CA LEU A 50 4.08 -12.47 -11.57
C LEU A 50 3.17 -12.48 -12.82
N SER A 51 2.27 -11.50 -12.94
CA SER A 51 1.37 -11.39 -14.10
C SER A 51 2.09 -11.02 -15.40
N VAL A 52 3.16 -10.23 -15.31
CA VAL A 52 4.01 -9.87 -16.45
C VAL A 52 4.82 -11.08 -16.92
N GLY A 53 5.35 -11.87 -15.97
CA GLY A 53 5.99 -13.17 -16.19
C GLY A 53 7.38 -13.14 -16.85
N SER A 54 7.68 -12.17 -17.73
CA SER A 54 9.02 -11.98 -18.31
C SER A 54 9.30 -10.53 -18.70
N ARG A 55 10.58 -10.18 -18.82
CA ARG A 55 11.03 -8.82 -19.16
C ARG A 55 10.50 -8.36 -20.52
N GLU A 56 10.41 -9.26 -21.48
CA GLU A 56 9.99 -8.99 -22.86
C GLU A 56 8.52 -8.55 -22.93
N LYS A 57 7.69 -9.02 -21.99
CA LYS A 57 6.26 -8.71 -21.93
C LYS A 57 5.94 -7.42 -21.16
N ALA A 58 6.89 -6.88 -20.41
CA ALA A 58 6.68 -5.75 -19.50
C ALA A 58 6.12 -4.51 -20.20
N LYS A 59 6.67 -4.14 -21.36
CA LYS A 59 6.24 -2.95 -22.10
C LYS A 59 4.77 -3.04 -22.54
N ALA A 60 4.40 -4.13 -23.19
CA ALA A 60 3.03 -4.36 -23.66
C ALA A 60 2.02 -4.44 -22.50
N TRP A 61 2.44 -5.03 -21.36
CA TRP A 61 1.61 -5.09 -20.16
C TRP A 61 1.33 -3.69 -19.59
N ILE A 62 2.36 -2.85 -19.45
CA ILE A 62 2.21 -1.48 -18.95
C ILE A 62 1.32 -0.64 -19.87
N GLU A 63 1.55 -0.69 -21.19
CA GLU A 63 0.73 0.03 -22.17
C GLU A 63 -0.75 -0.36 -22.08
N SER A 64 -1.02 -1.66 -21.90
CA SER A 64 -2.38 -2.17 -21.75
C SER A 64 -3.04 -1.72 -20.43
N ALA A 65 -2.30 -1.74 -19.32
CA ALA A 65 -2.80 -1.30 -18.01
C ALA A 65 -3.12 0.21 -18.01
N LEU A 66 -2.26 1.03 -18.63
CA LEU A 66 -2.48 2.46 -18.79
C LEU A 66 -3.67 2.77 -19.70
N ALA A 67 -3.84 2.03 -20.79
CA ALA A 67 -5.00 2.16 -21.68
C ALA A 67 -6.33 1.89 -20.93
N ARG A 68 -6.31 0.97 -19.95
CA ARG A 68 -7.45 0.67 -19.07
C ARG A 68 -7.58 1.59 -17.86
N LYS A 69 -6.68 2.58 -17.70
CA LYS A 69 -6.61 3.50 -16.56
C LYS A 69 -6.48 2.79 -15.20
N GLU A 70 -5.81 1.64 -15.19
CA GLU A 70 -5.52 0.91 -13.96
C GLU A 70 -4.44 1.62 -13.15
N LYS A 71 -4.54 1.56 -11.82
CA LYS A 71 -3.44 2.01 -10.94
C LYS A 71 -2.32 0.97 -10.98
N ILE A 72 -1.11 1.40 -11.32
CA ILE A 72 0.07 0.52 -11.31
C ILE A 72 0.60 0.44 -9.89
N MET A 73 0.33 -0.69 -9.24
CA MET A 73 0.76 -0.95 -7.86
C MET A 73 2.30 -0.98 -7.76
N GLY A 74 2.85 -0.36 -6.71
CA GLY A 74 4.30 -0.12 -6.57
C GLY A 74 4.77 1.24 -7.12
N PHE A 75 3.88 1.99 -7.78
CA PHE A 75 4.12 3.36 -8.25
C PHE A 75 3.08 4.33 -7.68
N GLY A 76 3.48 5.59 -7.54
CA GLY A 76 2.66 6.64 -6.91
C GLY A 76 2.98 6.74 -5.42
N HIS A 77 3.79 7.72 -5.06
CA HIS A 77 4.12 8.02 -3.68
C HIS A 77 3.40 9.32 -3.30
N PRO A 78 2.58 9.34 -2.23
CA PRO A 78 1.90 10.54 -1.77
C PRO A 78 2.79 11.44 -0.88
N VAL A 79 4.08 11.09 -0.75
CA VAL A 79 5.07 11.78 0.08
C VAL A 79 5.97 12.64 -0.81
#